data_AF-A0A330LRH3-F1
#
_entry.id   AF-A0A330LRH3-F1
#
_cell.length_a   1.000
_cell.length_b   1.000
_cell.length_c   1.000
_cell.angle_alpha   90.00
_cell.angle_beta   90.00
_cell.angle_gamma   90.00
#
_symmetry.space_group_name_H-M   'P 1'
#
loop_
_entity.id
_entity.type
_entity.pdbx_description
1 polymer ?
#
loop_
_entity_poly.entity_id
_entity_poly.type
_entity_poly.pdbx_seq_one_letter_code
_entity_poly.pdbx_strand_id
1 'polypeptide(L)' 'MSLFDLIGNDGIVITTEENLTVDAALDLTCSTLLASGKIETSYVDAIKAAHKKIGPYYVLAPRMRVQKMA' A
#
# COMPACT_ATOMS: atom_id res chain seq x y z
N MET A 1 7.93 14.88 11.59
CA MET A 1 6.65 14.19 11.41
C MET A 1 6.74 12.83 12.06
N SER A 2 5.80 12.49 12.94
CA SER A 2 5.68 11.14 13.47
C SER A 2 4.98 10.25 12.44
N LEU A 3 5.32 8.95 12.42
CA LEU A 3 4.53 7.95 11.69
C LEU A 3 3.06 8.02 12.12
N PHE A 4 2.80 8.24 13.41
CA PHE A 4 1.45 8.36 13.94
C PHE A 4 0.64 9.50 13.29
N ASP A 5 1.28 10.61 12.92
CA ASP A 5 0.63 11.72 12.22
C ASP A 5 0.23 11.32 10.77
N LEU A 6 0.97 10.38 10.18
CA LEU A 6 0.78 9.93 8.80
C LEU A 6 -0.28 8.83 8.70
N ILE A 7 -0.26 7.84 9.59
CA ILE A 7 -1.23 6.73 9.60
C ILE A 7 -2.50 7.07 10.39
N GLY A 8 -2.42 7.89 11.44
CA GLY A 8 -3.53 8.15 12.35
C GLY A 8 -3.97 6.90 13.11
N ASN A 9 -5.14 6.98 13.75
CA ASN A 9 -5.67 5.89 14.58
C ASN A 9 -6.24 4.73 13.75
N ASP A 10 -6.66 5.00 12.52
CA ASP A 10 -7.33 4.02 11.65
C ASP A 10 -6.44 3.54 10.50
N GLY A 11 -5.17 3.98 10.45
CA GLY A 11 -4.21 3.70 9.36
C GLY A 11 -3.69 2.26 9.28
N ILE A 12 -4.12 1.38 10.17
CA ILE A 12 -3.64 0.00 10.27
C ILE A 12 -4.77 -0.96 9.92
N VAL A 13 -4.56 -1.75 8.88
CA VAL A 13 -5.45 -2.87 8.51
C VAL A 13 -4.71 -4.18 8.78
N ILE A 14 -5.32 -5.03 9.60
CA ILE A 14 -4.84 -6.38 9.87
C ILE A 14 -5.77 -7.34 9.13
N THR A 15 -5.23 -8.09 8.16
CA THR A 15 -5.95 -9.18 7.50
C THR A 15 -5.26 -10.52 7.78
N THR A 16 -6.06 -11.58 7.92
CA THR A 16 -5.59 -12.97 8.05
C THR A 16 -5.73 -13.75 6.75
N GLU A 17 -6.08 -13.10 5.65
CA GLU A 17 -6.20 -13.78 4.36
C GLU A 17 -4.84 -14.21 3.82
N GLU A 18 -4.77 -15.48 3.41
CA GLU A 18 -3.58 -16.09 2.83
C GLU A 18 -3.72 -16.19 1.30
N ASN A 19 -2.59 -16.23 0.58
CA ASN A 19 -2.54 -16.29 -0.90
C ASN A 19 -3.15 -15.09 -1.65
N LEU A 20 -3.22 -13.92 -1.04
CA LEU A 20 -3.58 -12.67 -1.72
C LEU A 20 -2.63 -12.38 -2.88
N THR A 21 -3.20 -12.01 -4.03
CA THR A 21 -2.42 -11.47 -5.14
C THR A 21 -1.84 -10.10 -4.76
N VAL A 22 -0.75 -9.70 -5.43
CA VAL A 22 -0.10 -8.41 -5.15
C VAL A 22 -1.06 -7.25 -5.33
N ASP A 23 -1.91 -7.30 -6.35
CA ASP A 23 -2.91 -6.27 -6.62
C ASP A 23 -3.92 -6.16 -5.46
N ALA A 24 -4.42 -7.29 -4.96
CA ALA A 24 -5.35 -7.32 -3.83
C ALA A 24 -4.70 -6.85 -2.51
N ALA A 25 -3.43 -7.19 -2.28
CA ALA A 25 -2.67 -6.71 -1.12
C ALA A 25 -2.43 -5.18 -1.19
N LEU A 26 -2.18 -4.64 -2.38
CA LEU A 26 -2.05 -3.19 -2.60
C LEU A 26 -3.38 -2.48 -2.39
N ASP A 27 -4.48 -3.05 -2.89
CA ASP A 27 -5.82 -2.49 -2.68
C ASP A 27 -6.19 -2.46 -1.19
N LEU A 28 -5.91 -3.54 -0.46
CA LEU A 28 -6.19 -3.61 0.97
C LEU A 28 -5.38 -2.59 1.78
N THR A 29 -4.08 -2.45 1.48
CA THR A 29 -3.21 -1.48 2.18
C THR A 29 -3.54 -0.03 1.82
N CYS A 30 -3.94 0.23 0.57
CA CYS A 30 -4.32 1.55 0.11
C CYS A 30 -5.78 1.91 0.46
N SER A 31 -6.63 0.94 0.81
CA SER A 31 -8.06 1.15 1.10
C SER A 31 -8.30 2.19 2.19
N THR A 32 -7.51 2.14 3.27
CA THR A 32 -7.58 3.11 4.37
C THR A 32 -7.09 4.49 3.96
N LEU A 33 -6.02 4.55 3.16
CA LEU A 33 -5.48 5.82 2.67
C LEU A 33 -6.46 6.48 1.69
N LEU A 34 -7.11 5.71 0.83
CA LEU A 34 -8.20 6.13 -0.06
C LEU A 34 -9.39 6.63 0.75
N ALA A 35 -9.84 5.88 1.76
CA ALA A 35 -10.94 6.27 2.64
C ALA A 35 -10.64 7.56 3.42
N SER A 36 -9.38 7.78 3.80
CA SER A 36 -8.92 9.02 4.45
C SER A 36 -8.72 10.20 3.48
N GLY A 37 -8.90 10.00 2.17
CA GLY A 37 -8.71 11.02 1.14
C GLY A 37 -7.25 11.46 0.94
N LYS A 38 -6.28 10.70 1.47
CA LYS A 38 -4.85 11.01 1.36
C LYS A 38 -4.24 10.60 0.02
N ILE A 39 -4.90 9.69 -0.70
CA ILE A 39 -4.53 9.26 -2.05
C ILE A 39 -5.76 9.14 -2.93
N GLU A 40 -5.54 9.19 -4.24
CA GLU A 40 -6.55 8.87 -5.24
C GLU A 40 -6.37 7.44 -5.76
N THR A 41 -7.42 6.89 -6.39
CA THR A 41 -7.38 5.56 -7.01
C THR A 41 -6.31 5.47 -8.11
N SER A 42 -6.06 6.58 -8.81
CA SER A 42 -4.99 6.73 -9.80
C SER A 42 -3.60 6.41 -9.24
N TYR A 43 -3.37 6.68 -7.95
CA TYR A 43 -2.12 6.37 -7.27
C TYR A 43 -1.93 4.85 -7.11
N VAL A 44 -2.99 4.13 -6.74
CA VAL A 44 -2.95 2.65 -6.61
C VAL A 44 -2.70 2.00 -7.96
N ASP A 45 -3.35 2.50 -9.02
CA ASP A 45 -3.15 2.01 -10.38
C ASP A 45 -1.72 2.25 -10.89
N ALA A 46 -1.14 3.41 -10.57
CA ALA A 46 0.26 3.70 -10.89
C ALA A 46 1.23 2.72 -10.22
N ILE A 47 0.95 2.31 -8.97
CA ILE A 47 1.76 1.33 -8.25
C ILE A 47 1.64 -0.05 -8.88
N LYS A 48 0.42 -0.49 -9.22
CA LYS A 48 0.19 -1.76 -9.92
C LYS A 48 0.90 -1.79 -11.26
N ALA A 49 0.83 -0.70 -12.02
CA ALA A 49 1.52 -0.54 -13.30
C ALA A 49 3.05 -0.56 -13.13
N ALA A 50 3.58 0.14 -12.12
CA ALA A 50 5.01 0.11 -11.80
C ALA A 50 5.45 -1.30 -11.37
N HIS A 51 4.68 -2.00 -10.53
CA HIS A 51 4.97 -3.37 -10.14
C HIS A 51 5.05 -4.32 -11.34
N LYS A 52 4.14 -4.19 -12.31
CA LYS A 52 4.16 -4.97 -13.55
C LYS A 52 5.33 -4.62 -14.47
N LYS A 53 5.78 -3.36 -14.47
CA LYS A 53 6.82 -2.85 -15.37
C LYS A 53 8.24 -3.09 -14.87
N ILE A 54 8.50 -2.89 -13.57
CA ILE A 54 9.84 -2.94 -12.97
C ILE A 54 9.97 -3.99 -11.87
N GLY A 55 8.93 -4.79 -11.62
CA GLY A 55 8.92 -5.79 -10.57
C GLY A 55 8.73 -5.17 -9.17
N PRO A 56 9.03 -5.90 -8.09
CA PRO A 56 8.84 -5.44 -6.71
C PRO A 56 9.89 -4.41 -6.27
N TYR A 57 9.85 -3.21 -6.86
CA TYR A 57 10.75 -2.09 -6.57
C TYR A 57 10.64 -1.52 -5.13
N TYR A 58 9.63 -1.97 -4.39
CA TYR A 58 9.24 -1.50 -3.07
C TYR A 58 9.40 -2.56 -1.96
N VAL A 59 10.01 -3.71 -2.28
CA VAL A 59 10.40 -4.72 -1.28
C VAL A 59 11.69 -4.26 -0.62
N LEU A 60 11.63 -3.95 0.67
CA LEU A 60 12.80 -3.53 1.45
C LEU A 60 13.51 -4.72 2.13
N ALA A 61 12.77 -5.79 2.43
CA ALA A 61 13.30 -7.02 3.02
C ALA A 61 12.37 -8.21 2.71
N PRO A 62 12.83 -9.47 2.86
CA PRO A 62 11.94 -10.63 2.79
C PRO A 62 10.74 -10.44 3.73
N ARG A 63 9.52 -10.57 3.20
CA ARG A 63 8.24 -10.32 3.91
C ARG A 63 7.92 -8.85 4.26
N MET A 64 8.74 -7.86 3.89
CA MET A 64 8.49 -6.45 4.18
C MET A 64 8.48 -5.57 2.91
N ARG A 65 7.42 -4.78 2.77
CA ARG A 65 7.15 -3.91 1.63
C ARG A 65 6.80 -2.52 2.10
N VAL A 66 7.40 -1.49 1.52
CA VAL A 66 7.11 -0.09 1.85
C VAL A 66 6.69 0.64 0.59
N GLN A 67 5.42 1.06 0.56
CA GLN A 67 4.87 1.85 -0.53
C GLN A 67 5.21 3.32 -0.30
N LYS A 68 6.10 3.89 -1.14
CA LYS A 68 6.51 5.29 -1.01
C LYS A 68 5.58 6.19 -1.82
N MET A 69 4.86 7.07 -1.13
CA MET A 69 4.15 8.21 -1.72
C MET A 69 5.17 9.14 -2.38
N ALA A 70 5.01 9.36 -3.69
CA ALA A 70 5.81 10.29 -4.48
C ALA A 70 5.13 11.65 -4.49
#